data_AF-A0A848Q6L7-F1
#
_entry.id   AF-A0A848Q6L7-F1
#
_cell.length_a   1.000
_cell.length_b   1.000
_cell.length_c   1.000
_cell.angle_alpha   90.00
_cell.angle_beta   90.00
_cell.angle_gamma   90.00
#
_symmetry.space_group_name_H-M   'P 1'
#
loop_
_entity.id
_entity.type
_entity.pdbx_description
1 polymer ?
#
loop_
_entity_poly.entity_id
_entity_poly.type
_entity_poly.pdbx_seq_one_letter_code
_entity_poly.pdbx_strand_id
1 'polypeptide(L)' 'AEEGYFAKGSMYPKVQACLMFLKAKKGKTAIITSLEKAQEAFVEKVGTIIKS' A
#
# COMPACT_ATOMS: atom_id res chain seq x y z
N ALA A 1 -5.13 10.22 17.35
CA ALA A 1 -3.69 10.54 17.23
C ALA A 1 -3.18 9.95 15.92
N GLU A 2 -2.24 10.61 15.22
CA GLU A 2 -1.45 9.88 14.22
C GLU A 2 -0.51 8.96 14.99
N GLU A 3 -0.90 7.70 15.13
CA GLU A 3 -0.08 6.70 15.79
C GLU A 3 1.16 6.49 14.90
N GLY A 4 2.34 6.84 15.41
CA GLY A 4 3.60 6.99 14.67
C GLY A 4 4.21 5.67 14.16
N TYR A 5 3.39 4.72 13.72
CA TYR A 5 3.81 3.40 13.26
C TYR A 5 4.62 3.42 11.97
N PHE A 6 4.42 4.43 11.13
CA PHE A 6 5.10 4.53 9.85
C PHE A 6 6.10 5.68 9.86
N ALA A 7 7.34 5.36 9.52
CA ALA A 7 8.40 6.35 9.41
C ALA A 7 8.02 7.43 8.36
N LYS A 8 8.07 8.70 8.78
CA LYS A 8 7.64 9.86 7.98
C LYS A 8 8.41 10.04 6.67
N GLY A 9 9.66 9.60 6.62
CA GLY A 9 10.52 9.70 5.42
C GLY A 9 10.42 8.52 4.44
N SER A 10 9.63 7.49 4.74
CA SER A 10 9.62 6.27 3.90
C SER A 10 8.25 5.62 3.81
N MET A 11 7.82 4.89 4.84
CA MET A 11 6.61 4.07 4.76
C MET A 11 5.34 4.91 4.87
N TYR A 12 5.36 5.98 5.66
CA TYR A 12 4.20 6.86 5.83
C TYR A 12 3.68 7.44 4.51
N PRO A 13 4.51 8.06 3.64
CA PRO A 13 4.02 8.56 2.35
C PRO A 13 3.53 7.44 1.42
N LYS A 14 4.08 6.22 1.51
CA LYS A 14 3.59 5.06 0.74
C LYS A 14 2.17 4.69 1.15
N VAL A 15 1.92 4.58 2.46
CA VAL A 15 0.59 4.26 3.01
C VAL A 15 -0.43 5.35 2.65
N GLN A 16 -0.06 6.63 2.79
CA GLN A 16 -0.93 7.76 2.41
C GLN A 16 -1.32 7.70 0.93
N ALA A 17 -0.36 7.47 0.02
CA ALA A 17 -0.64 7.35 -1.41
C ALA A 17 -1.59 6.18 -1.73
N CYS A 18 -1.40 5.03 -1.07
CA CYS A 18 -2.33 3.90 -1.21
C CYS A 18 -3.75 4.27 -0.76
N LEU A 19 -3.90 4.91 0.40
CA LEU A 19 -5.21 5.33 0.90
C LEU A 19 -5.89 6.34 -0.03
N MET A 20 -5.14 7.29 -0.61
CA MET A 20 -5.66 8.22 -1.61
C MET A 20 -6.14 7.50 -2.87
N PHE A 21 -5.36 6.54 -3.38
CA PHE A 21 -5.73 5.74 -4.55
C PHE A 21 -7.02 4.95 -4.33
N LEU A 22 -7.15 4.31 -3.16
CA LEU A 22 -8.31 3.51 -2.77
C LEU A 22 -9.57 4.37 -2.61
N LYS A 23 -9.45 5.56 -2.00
CA LYS A 23 -10.58 6.49 -1.82
C LYS A 23 -11.14 7.02 -3.15
N ALA A 24 -10.34 7.05 -4.20
CA ALA A 24 -10.77 7.59 -5.49
C ALA A 24 -11.84 6.73 -6.19
N LYS A 25 -11.92 5.42 -5.94
CA LYS A 25 -12.99 4.54 -6.45
C LYS A 25 -13.04 3.21 -5.69
N LYS A 26 -14.24 2.71 -5.41
CA LYS A 26 -14.46 1.38 -4.83
C LYS A 26 -13.91 0.25 -5.72
N GLY A 27 -13.47 -0.83 -5.09
CA GLY A 27 -12.97 -2.03 -5.76
C GLY A 27 -11.51 -1.94 -6.20
N LYS A 28 -10.75 -1.00 -5.64
CA LYS A 28 -9.31 -0.89 -5.91
C LYS A 28 -8.51 -1.70 -4.88
N THR A 29 -7.38 -2.23 -5.32
CA THR A 29 -6.34 -2.81 -4.48
C THR A 29 -5.05 -2.00 -4.67
N ALA A 30 -4.39 -1.64 -3.58
CA ALA A 30 -3.04 -1.10 -3.58
C ALA A 30 -2.10 -2.08 -2.87
N ILE A 31 -0.87 -2.22 -3.39
CA ILE A 31 0.08 -3.21 -2.86
C ILE A 31 1.44 -2.54 -2.68
N ILE A 32 2.02 -2.67 -1.48
CA ILE A 32 3.38 -2.25 -1.18
C ILE A 32 4.25 -3.51 -1.10
N THR A 33 5.25 -3.61 -1.98
CA THR A 33 6.18 -4.75 -2.03
C THR A 33 7.58 -4.29 -2.45
N SER A 34 8.55 -5.20 -2.38
CA SER A 34 9.85 -5.02 -3.02
C SER A 34 9.77 -5.33 -4.52
N LEU A 35 10.66 -4.74 -5.32
CA LEU A 35 10.61 -4.84 -6.77
C LEU A 35 10.79 -6.29 -7.26
N GLU A 36 11.62 -7.06 -6.56
CA GLU A 36 11.92 -8.47 -6.88
C GLU A 36 10.68 -9.35 -6.78
N LYS A 37 9.71 -8.96 -5.96
CA LYS A 37 8.45 -9.68 -5.72
C LYS A 37 7.27 -9.08 -6.48
N ALA A 38 7.49 -8.17 -7.43
CA ALA A 38 6.41 -7.44 -8.11
C ALA A 38 5.40 -8.36 -8.82
N GLN A 39 5.88 -9.42 -9.47
CA GLN A 39 5.00 -10.35 -10.20
C GLN A 39 4.09 -11.15 -9.27
N GLU A 40 4.64 -11.66 -8.16
CA GLU A 40 3.85 -12.38 -7.13
C GLU A 40 2.90 -11.44 -6.39
N ALA A 41 3.33 -10.20 -6.16
CA ALA A 41 2.51 -9.18 -5.52
C ALA A 41 1.33 -8.79 -6.41
N PHE A 42 1.52 -8.70 -7.73
CA PHE A 42 0.43 -8.37 -8.68
C PHE A 42 -0.74 -9.35 -8.61
N VAL A 43 -0.47 -10.62 -8.34
CA VAL A 43 -1.49 -11.66 -8.10
C VAL A 43 -1.88 -11.80 -6.62
N GLU A 44 -1.58 -10.78 -5.80
CA GLU A 44 -1.95 -10.66 -4.38
C GLU A 44 -1.44 -11.80 -3.48
N LYS A 45 -0.31 -12.44 -3.82
CA LYS A 45 0.26 -13.53 -3.00
C LYS A 45 1.23 -13.04 -1.93
N VAL A 46 1.85 -11.88 -2.13
CA VAL A 46 2.89 -11.32 -1.26
C VAL A 46 2.77 -9.80 -1.14
N GLY A 47 3.46 -9.23 -0.14
CA GLY A 47 3.48 -7.79 0.13
C GLY A 47 2.36 -7.35 1.09
N THR A 48 2.27 -6.04 1.30
CA THR A 48 1.19 -5.43 2.09
C THR A 48 0.06 -5.05 1.16
N ILE A 49 -1.04 -5.80 1.22
CA ILE A 49 -2.21 -5.65 0.35
C ILE A 49 -3.27 -4.82 1.08
N ILE A 50 -3.66 -3.71 0.49
CA ILE A 50 -4.62 -2.75 1.04
C ILE A 50 -5.80 -2.63 0.08
N LYS A 51 -7.02 -2.85 0.58
CA LYS A 51 -8.26 -2.90 -0.23
C LYS A 51 -9.27 -1.84 0.25
N SER A 52 -10.10 -1.34 -0.67
CA SER A 52 -11.17 -0.36 -0.42
C SER A 52 -12.47 -1.01 0.03
#